data_AF-A0A7G8EV95-F1
#
_entry.id   AF-A0A7G8EV95-F1
#
_cell.length_a   1.000
_cell.length_b   1.000
_cell.length_c   1.000
_cell.angle_alpha   90.00
_cell.angle_beta   90.00
_cell.angle_gamma   90.00
#
_symmetry.space_group_name_H-M   'P 1'
#
loop_
_entity.id
_entity.type
_entity.pdbx_description
1 polymer ?
#
loop_
_entity_poly.entity_id
_entity_poly.type
_entity_poly.pdbx_seq_one_letter_code
_entity_poly.pdbx_strand_id
1 'polypeptide(L)'
;MQMYLADCVFPEIEGQLAAYKSFCELWDSGEMAKLDNFDGFEMLFRVHAPGAGRVTILFKAESDAQIFEHFAPWRAQFGIEMDFTPVIGCQDVVDYHKKLFAKMS
;
A
#
# COMPACT_ATOMS: atom_id res chain seq x y z
N MET A 1 -5.21 8.14 -10.89
CA MET A 1 -5.19 7.38 -9.62
C MET A 1 -4.63 8.25 -8.51
N GLN A 2 -5.24 8.19 -7.32
CA GLN A 2 -4.76 8.83 -6.10
C GLN A 2 -3.64 7.97 -5.49
N MET A 3 -2.63 8.59 -4.89
CA MET A 3 -1.56 7.89 -4.18
C MET A 3 -1.92 7.71 -2.70
N TYR A 4 -1.59 6.56 -2.13
CA TYR A 4 -1.90 6.20 -0.76
C TYR A 4 -0.67 5.60 -0.08
N LEU A 5 -0.56 5.91 1.22
CA LEU A 5 0.29 5.20 2.15
C LEU A 5 -0.58 4.20 2.92
N ALA A 6 -0.29 2.92 2.80
CA ALA A 6 -0.83 1.87 3.64
C ALA A 6 0.14 1.56 4.78
N ASP A 7 -0.38 1.57 6.00
CA ASP A 7 0.31 1.10 7.19
C ASP A 7 -0.34 -0.20 7.63
N CYS A 8 0.39 -1.31 7.50
CA CYS A 8 -0.11 -2.66 7.76
C CYS A 8 0.60 -3.26 8.96
N VAL A 9 -0.17 -3.71 9.95
CA VAL A 9 0.36 -4.32 11.18
C VAL A 9 -0.20 -5.73 11.34
N PHE A 10 0.68 -6.68 11.62
CA PHE A 10 0.35 -8.03 12.04
C PHE A 10 0.15 -8.01 13.57
N PRO A 11 -1.07 -8.24 14.08
CA PRO A 11 -1.30 -8.26 15.52
C PRO A 11 -0.64 -9.47 16.19
N GLU A 12 -0.52 -10.59 15.47
CA GLU A 12 -0.01 -11.87 15.99
C GLU A 12 1.08 -12.45 15.09
N ILE A 13 2.05 -13.14 15.69
CA ILE A 13 3.21 -13.74 15.00
C ILE A 13 2.76 -14.86 14.05
N GLU A 14 1.77 -15.67 14.43
CA GLU A 14 1.26 -16.75 13.60
C GLU A 14 0.68 -16.23 12.28
N GLY A 15 -0.07 -15.13 12.34
CA GLY A 15 -0.62 -14.44 11.16
C GLY A 15 0.48 -13.88 10.28
N GLN A 16 1.51 -13.29 10.88
CA GLN A 16 2.71 -12.81 10.18
C GLN A 16 3.41 -13.94 9.42
N LEU A 17 3.67 -15.08 10.08
CA LEU A 17 4.34 -16.22 9.46
C LEU A 17 3.53 -16.81 8.30
N ALA A 18 2.22 -16.95 8.47
CA ALA A 18 1.32 -17.45 7.41
C ALA A 18 1.27 -16.51 6.19
N ALA A 19 1.24 -15.19 6.44
CA ALA A 19 1.28 -14.20 5.38
C ALA A 19 2.60 -14.23 4.62
N TYR A 20 3.74 -14.29 5.30
CA TYR A 20 5.05 -14.37 4.64
C TYR A 20 5.22 -15.66 3.84
N LYS A 21 4.68 -16.79 4.30
CA LYS A 21 4.68 -18.02 3.51
C LYS A 21 3.94 -17.84 2.19
N SER A 22 2.72 -17.29 2.25
CA SER A 22 1.91 -17.01 1.07
C SER A 22 2.57 -15.98 0.15
N PHE A 23 3.20 -14.96 0.73
CA PHE A 23 3.96 -13.96 0.00
C PHE A 23 5.14 -14.57 -0.78
N CYS A 24 5.92 -15.47 -0.17
CA CYS A 24 7.00 -16.18 -0.87
C CYS A 24 6.46 -17.00 -2.06
N GLU A 25 5.37 -17.74 -1.87
CA GLU A 25 4.74 -18.54 -2.94
C GLU A 25 4.26 -17.67 -4.11
N LEU A 26 3.61 -16.53 -3.82
CA LEU A 26 3.17 -15.57 -4.83
C LEU A 26 4.34 -14.86 -5.53
N TRP A 27 5.41 -14.58 -4.79
CA TRP A 27 6.61 -13.96 -5.33
C TRP A 27 7.32 -14.88 -6.31
N ASP A 28 7.58 -16.12 -5.90
CA ASP A 28 8.31 -17.12 -6.70
C ASP A 28 7.54 -17.54 -7.95
N SER A 29 6.20 -17.54 -7.88
CA SER A 29 5.34 -17.81 -9.04
C SER A 29 5.17 -16.62 -9.99
N GLY A 30 5.59 -15.42 -9.58
CA GLY A 30 5.37 -14.17 -10.31
C GLY A 30 3.92 -13.65 -10.25
N GLU A 31 3.04 -14.30 -9.50
CA GLU A 31 1.65 -13.86 -9.33
C GLU A 31 1.57 -12.56 -8.52
N MET A 32 2.50 -12.35 -7.58
CA MET A 32 2.58 -11.11 -6.80
C MET A 32 2.69 -9.89 -7.72
N ALA A 33 3.48 -9.97 -8.80
CA ALA A 33 3.65 -8.87 -9.75
C ALA A 33 2.36 -8.50 -10.50
N LYS A 34 1.43 -9.45 -10.68
CA LYS A 34 0.10 -9.20 -11.26
C LYS A 34 -0.85 -8.60 -10.23
N LEU A 35 -0.82 -9.11 -8.99
CA LEU A 35 -1.59 -8.54 -7.89
C LEU A 35 -1.16 -7.10 -7.57
N ASP A 36 0.10 -6.77 -7.82
CA ASP A 36 0.69 -5.44 -7.65
C ASP A 36 0.40 -4.48 -8.79
N ASN A 37 -0.08 -4.96 -9.93
CA ASN A 37 -0.33 -4.13 -11.11
C ASN A 37 -1.51 -4.68 -11.92
N PHE A 38 -2.67 -4.05 -11.74
CA PHE A 38 -3.90 -4.36 -12.45
C PHE A 38 -4.67 -3.07 -12.75
N ASP A 39 -5.79 -3.18 -13.47
CA ASP A 39 -6.53 -2.00 -13.89
C ASP A 39 -7.00 -1.16 -12.69
N GLY A 40 -6.61 0.11 -12.68
CA GLY A 40 -6.88 1.04 -11.58
C GLY A 40 -6.04 0.82 -10.30
N PHE A 41 -4.99 -0.02 -10.31
CA PHE A 41 -4.10 -0.21 -9.16
C PHE A 41 -2.62 -0.36 -9.57
N GLU A 42 -1.74 0.32 -8.85
CA GLU A 42 -0.30 0.21 -9.05
C GLU A 42 0.44 0.26 -7.71
N MET A 43 1.10 -0.83 -7.35
CA MET A 43 2.06 -0.88 -6.25
C MET A 43 3.34 -0.12 -6.63
N LEU A 44 3.67 0.95 -5.91
CA LEU A 44 4.90 1.71 -6.18
C LEU A 44 6.07 1.16 -5.36
N PHE A 45 5.82 0.86 -4.10
CA PHE A 45 6.85 0.40 -3.18
C PHE A 45 6.27 -0.29 -1.95
N ARG A 46 7.00 -1.24 -1.38
CA ARG A 46 6.69 -1.85 -0.09
C ARG A 46 7.96 -2.01 0.74
N VAL A 47 7.86 -1.75 2.04
CA VAL A 47 8.95 -1.93 3.00
C VAL A 47 8.46 -2.81 4.13
N HIS A 48 9.23 -3.85 4.43
CA HIS A 48 8.94 -4.77 5.52
C HIS A 48 9.79 -4.39 6.73
N ALA A 49 9.15 -4.31 7.90
CA ALA A 49 9.78 -4.18 9.21
C ALA A 49 9.44 -5.42 10.07
N PRO A 50 10.08 -6.58 9.84
CA PRO A 50 9.66 -7.85 10.42
C PRO A 50 9.71 -7.86 11.95
N GLY A 51 10.69 -7.20 12.57
CA GLY A 51 10.82 -7.10 14.02
C GLY A 51 9.72 -6.28 14.69
N ALA A 52 8.98 -5.48 13.94
CA ALA A 52 7.83 -4.71 14.41
C ALA A 52 6.50 -5.29 13.91
N GLY A 53 6.50 -6.45 13.23
CA GLY A 53 5.30 -7.02 12.65
C GLY A 53 4.61 -6.08 11.67
N ARG A 54 5.36 -5.28 10.90
CA ARG A 54 4.79 -4.15 10.12
C ARG A 54 5.25 -4.16 8.67
N VAL A 55 4.37 -3.70 7.78
CA VAL A 55 4.68 -3.43 6.37
C VAL A 55 4.10 -2.07 6.00
N THR A 56 4.94 -1.21 5.42
CA THR A 56 4.52 0.10 4.93
C THR A 56 4.54 0.07 3.41
N ILE A 57 3.45 0.53 2.80
CA ILE A 57 3.20 0.35 1.37
C ILE A 57 2.83 1.69 0.74
N LEU A 58 3.48 2.04 -0.37
CA LEU A 58 3.11 3.17 -1.21
C LEU A 58 2.52 2.64 -2.50
N PHE A 59 1.29 3.02 -2.82
CA PHE A 59 0.58 2.54 -4.00
C PHE A 59 -0.32 3.64 -4.58
N LYS A 60 -0.83 3.41 -5.79
CA LYS A 60 -1.87 4.22 -6.41
C LYS A 60 -3.12 3.37 -6.62
N ALA A 61 -4.28 3.96 -6.40
CA ALA A 61 -5.56 3.35 -6.72
C ALA A 61 -6.50 4.36 -7.39
N GLU A 62 -7.39 3.87 -8.25
CA GLU A 62 -8.44 4.68 -8.87
C GLU A 62 -9.58 4.96 -7.90
N SER A 63 -9.98 3.96 -7.11
CA SER A 63 -11.03 4.05 -6.12
C SER A 63 -10.81 3.10 -4.93
N ASP A 64 -11.71 3.15 -3.97
CA ASP A 64 -11.77 2.21 -2.83
C ASP A 64 -11.98 0.75 -3.27
N ALA A 65 -12.61 0.51 -4.42
CA ALA A 65 -12.80 -0.83 -4.98
C ALA A 65 -11.46 -1.56 -5.19
N GLN A 66 -10.47 -0.90 -5.80
CA GLN A 66 -9.14 -1.49 -6.04
C GLN A 66 -8.34 -1.66 -4.75
N ILE A 67 -8.51 -0.75 -3.78
CA ILE A 67 -7.93 -0.90 -2.44
C ILE A 67 -8.49 -2.16 -1.80
N PHE A 68 -9.82 -2.33 -1.82
CA PHE A 68 -10.46 -3.50 -1.25
C PHE A 68 -10.01 -4.78 -1.96
N GLU A 69 -9.96 -4.81 -3.28
CA GLU A 69 -9.52 -5.96 -4.07
C GLU A 69 -8.11 -6.43 -3.71
N HIS A 70 -7.15 -5.51 -3.61
CA HIS A 70 -5.76 -5.86 -3.29
C HIS A 70 -5.59 -6.29 -1.83
N PHE A 71 -6.21 -5.57 -0.88
CA PHE A 71 -5.89 -5.69 0.55
C PHE A 71 -6.84 -6.62 1.33
N ALA A 72 -8.08 -6.82 0.89
CA ALA A 72 -9.06 -7.64 1.60
C ALA A 72 -8.62 -9.11 1.76
N PRO A 73 -7.99 -9.79 0.78
CA PRO A 73 -7.53 -11.16 0.96
C PRO A 73 -6.52 -11.29 2.11
N TRP A 74 -5.58 -10.35 2.21
CA TRP A 74 -4.57 -10.34 3.26
C TRP A 74 -5.18 -10.10 4.65
N ARG A 75 -6.11 -9.16 4.75
CA ARG A 75 -6.85 -8.90 6.00
C ARG A 75 -7.65 -10.13 6.42
N ALA A 76 -8.40 -10.73 5.50
CA ALA A 76 -9.29 -11.85 5.79
C ALA A 76 -8.54 -13.14 6.15
N GLN A 77 -7.40 -13.41 5.51
CA GLN A 77 -6.65 -14.64 5.71
C GLN A 77 -5.66 -14.56 6.88
N PHE A 78 -5.06 -13.38 7.12
CA PHE A 78 -3.95 -13.25 8.08
C PHE A 78 -4.22 -12.26 9.21
N GLY A 79 -5.40 -11.64 9.24
CA GLY A 79 -5.80 -10.73 10.32
C GLY A 79 -5.00 -9.42 10.34
N ILE A 80 -4.43 -9.00 9.22
CA ILE A 80 -3.63 -7.77 9.12
C ILE A 80 -4.54 -6.54 9.36
N GLU A 81 -4.13 -5.68 10.28
CA GLU A 81 -4.73 -4.37 10.49
C GLU A 81 -4.11 -3.37 9.52
N MET A 82 -4.95 -2.53 8.88
CA MET A 82 -4.51 -1.67 7.78
C MET A 82 -5.14 -0.29 7.88
N ASP A 83 -4.30 0.73 7.86
CA ASP A 83 -4.70 2.13 7.77
C ASP A 83 -4.23 2.74 6.44
N PHE A 84 -5.12 3.48 5.77
CA PHE A 84 -4.86 4.10 4.48
C PHE A 84 -4.87 5.62 4.60
N THR A 85 -3.77 6.26 4.23
CA THR A 85 -3.64 7.73 4.20
C THR A 85 -3.47 8.20 2.77
N PRO A 86 -4.34 9.06 2.22
CA PRO A 86 -4.10 9.72 0.95
C PRO A 86 -2.85 10.61 1.05
N VAL A 87 -1.94 10.49 0.07
CA VAL A 87 -0.69 11.26 0.02
C VAL A 87 -0.48 11.87 -1.36
N ILE A 88 0.39 12.87 -1.47
CA ILE A 88 0.71 13.55 -2.73
C ILE A 88 2.22 13.56 -2.98
N GLY A 89 2.60 13.62 -4.25
CA GLY A 89 4.01 13.66 -4.64
C GLY A 89 4.65 15.03 -4.43
N CYS A 90 5.98 15.07 -4.43
CA CYS A 90 6.72 16.33 -4.29
C CYS A 90 6.33 17.37 -5.34
N GLN A 91 6.07 16.95 -6.58
CA GLN A 91 5.70 17.86 -7.66
C GLN A 91 4.36 18.58 -7.37
N ASP A 92 3.35 17.84 -6.90
CA ASP A 92 2.06 18.42 -6.50
C ASP A 92 2.22 19.41 -5.35
N VAL A 93 2.98 19.04 -4.33
CA VAL A 93 3.30 19.93 -3.20
C VAL A 93 3.93 21.23 -3.71
N VAL A 94 4.95 21.14 -4.56
CA VAL A 94 5.65 22.31 -5.13
C VAL A 94 4.69 23.18 -5.93
N ASP A 95 3.87 22.59 -6.80
CA ASP A 95 2.97 23.34 -7.67
C ASP A 95 1.85 24.03 -6.90
N TYR A 96 1.30 23.39 -5.87
CA TYR A 96 0.27 23.97 -5.03
C TYR A 96 0.82 25.13 -4.20
N HIS A 97 2.02 24.98 -3.64
CA HIS A 97 2.63 26.05 -2.84
C HIS A 97 3.08 27.23 -3.68
N LYS A 98 3.58 27.02 -4.91
CA LYS A 98 3.86 28.12 -5.85
C LYS A 98 2.61 28.95 -6.14
N LYS A 99 1.46 28.29 -6.38
CA LYS A 99 0.17 28.98 -6.58
C LYS A 99 -0.32 29.70 -5.33
N LEU A 100 -0.10 29.13 -4.15
CA LEU A 100 -0.43 29.76 -2.88
C LEU A 100 0.37 31.06 -2.70
N PHE A 101 1.69 30.98 -2.85
CA PHE A 101 2.57 32.13 -2.64
C PHE A 101 2.30 33.28 -3.64
N ALA A 102 1.94 32.97 -4.88
CA ALA A 102 1.53 33.98 -5.86
C ALA A 102 0.23 34.72 -5.49
N LYS A 103 -0.61 34.17 -4.60
CA LYS A 103 -1.83 34.83 -4.09
C LYS A 103 -1.57 35.64 -2.81
N MET A 104 -0.41 35.47 -2.19
CA MET A 104 -0.04 36.14 -0.94
C MET A 104 0.80 37.41 -1.17
N SER A 105 1.26 37.63 -2.41
CA SER A 105 1.93 38.83 -2.91
C SER A 105 0.93 39.83 -3.48
#